data_AF-A0A662J5B6-F1
#
_entry.id   AF-A0A662J5B6-F1
#
_cell.length_a   1.000
_cell.length_b   1.000
_cell.length_c   1.000
_cell.angle_alpha   90.00
_cell.angle_beta   90.00
_cell.angle_gamma   90.00
#
_symmetry.space_group_name_H-M   'P 1'
#
loop_
_entity.id
_entity.type
_entity.pdbx_description
1 polymer ?
#
loop_
_entity_poly.entity_id
_entity_poly.type
_entity_poly.pdbx_seq_one_letter_code
_entity_poly.pdbx_strand_id
1 'polypeptide(L)'
;PVKFIATEPTACPTMTKGIYTYDHGDTARLTPLLKMHTLGHDFVPAPIHAGGLRYHGDAPTLCLLVNEGIVKARAYIQTEVFEAAELFTRAEGVVLAPEPAHAVKAVIDEALKCKETGESKTIFFLGCGHGHFDMKAYEDFLEKKLPAYEYPKEAVEQSIKRLKELYPWLDTLPY
;
A
#
# COMPACT_ATOMS: atom_id res chain seq x y z
N PRO A 1 16.08 15.67 -10.74
CA PRO A 1 15.36 14.53 -11.36
C PRO A 1 14.01 14.36 -10.68
N VAL A 2 13.01 13.83 -11.39
CA VAL A 2 11.67 13.54 -10.83
C VAL A 2 11.78 12.39 -9.82
N LYS A 3 11.06 12.49 -8.69
CA LYS A 3 11.00 11.45 -7.66
C LYS A 3 9.64 10.75 -7.74
N PHE A 4 9.65 9.42 -7.70
CA PHE A 4 8.42 8.61 -7.67
C PHE A 4 8.26 7.97 -6.30
N ILE A 5 7.06 8.12 -5.73
CA ILE A 5 6.70 7.54 -4.44
C ILE A 5 5.42 6.73 -4.65
N ALA A 6 5.46 5.44 -4.35
CA ALA A 6 4.30 4.56 -4.26
C ALA A 6 3.91 4.41 -2.80
N THR A 7 2.61 4.43 -2.52
CA THR A 7 2.08 4.38 -1.14
C THR A 7 1.16 3.18 -0.96
N GLU A 8 1.16 2.64 0.25
CA GLU A 8 0.37 1.46 0.63
C GLU A 8 -0.02 1.54 2.12
N PRO A 9 -0.93 0.70 2.62
CA PRO A 9 -1.23 0.62 4.04
C PRO A 9 -0.21 -0.24 4.78
N THR A 10 0.11 0.11 6.02
CA THR A 10 0.85 -0.80 6.92
C THR A 10 0.11 -2.10 7.22
N ALA A 11 -1.21 -2.14 7.00
CA ALA A 11 -2.05 -3.33 7.13
C ALA A 11 -1.93 -4.32 5.96
N CYS A 12 -1.44 -3.85 4.79
CA CYS A 12 -1.14 -4.66 3.62
C CYS A 12 0.17 -4.14 2.97
N PRO A 13 1.32 -4.34 3.65
CA PRO A 13 2.59 -3.70 3.31
C PRO A 13 3.36 -4.45 2.21
N THR A 14 2.76 -4.60 1.03
CA THR A 14 3.26 -5.44 -0.06
C THR A 14 4.64 -5.01 -0.56
N MET A 15 4.84 -3.73 -0.89
CA MET A 15 6.11 -3.21 -1.41
C MET A 15 7.14 -2.93 -0.31
N THR A 16 6.72 -2.65 0.92
CA THR A 16 7.64 -2.29 2.03
C THR A 16 8.06 -3.46 2.91
N LYS A 17 7.24 -4.50 3.04
CA LYS A 17 7.55 -5.70 3.84
C LYS A 17 7.38 -7.02 3.06
N GLY A 18 6.77 -7.03 1.89
CA GLY A 18 6.62 -8.22 1.07
C GLY A 18 7.93 -8.72 0.46
N ILE A 19 7.94 -9.97 0.01
CA ILE A 19 9.11 -10.63 -0.56
C ILE A 19 9.04 -10.53 -2.08
N TYR A 20 10.16 -10.13 -2.71
CA TYR A 20 10.26 -10.09 -4.17
C TYR A 20 10.52 -11.50 -4.74
N THR A 21 9.45 -12.21 -5.12
CA THR A 21 9.52 -13.59 -5.60
C THR A 21 8.42 -13.87 -6.61
N TYR A 22 8.38 -15.10 -7.13
CA TYR A 22 7.27 -15.57 -7.94
C TYR A 22 6.11 -16.02 -7.10
N ASP A 23 4.92 -15.56 -7.46
CA ASP A 23 3.68 -15.96 -6.82
C ASP A 23 2.50 -15.82 -7.78
N HIS A 24 1.35 -16.38 -7.43
CA HIS A 24 0.13 -16.21 -8.21
C HIS A 24 -0.42 -14.78 -8.05
N GLY A 25 -0.90 -14.23 -9.17
CA GLY A 25 -1.63 -12.96 -9.21
C GLY A 25 -3.09 -13.06 -8.74
N ASP A 26 -3.49 -14.19 -8.18
CA ASP A 26 -4.82 -14.38 -7.62
C ASP A 26 -4.81 -15.48 -6.57
N THR A 27 -5.73 -15.37 -5.60
CA THR A 27 -5.83 -16.32 -4.49
C THR A 27 -6.31 -17.71 -4.94
N ALA A 28 -6.99 -17.81 -6.08
CA ALA A 28 -7.45 -19.07 -6.66
C ALA A 28 -6.37 -19.80 -7.48
N ARG A 29 -5.21 -19.17 -7.69
CA ARG A 29 -4.05 -19.69 -8.45
C ARG A 29 -4.37 -20.00 -9.91
N LEU A 30 -5.24 -19.21 -10.54
CA LEU A 30 -5.61 -19.36 -11.94
C LEU A 30 -4.64 -18.65 -12.90
N THR A 31 -3.95 -17.63 -12.40
CA THR A 31 -2.88 -16.92 -13.12
C THR A 31 -1.59 -17.72 -13.13
N PRO A 32 -0.73 -17.51 -14.15
CA PRO A 32 0.65 -17.95 -14.08
C PRO A 32 1.38 -17.26 -12.92
N LEU A 33 2.53 -17.80 -12.52
CA LEU A 33 3.37 -17.13 -11.53
C LEU A 33 3.98 -15.85 -12.10
N LEU A 34 3.92 -14.78 -11.32
CA LEU A 34 4.44 -13.45 -11.65
C LEU A 34 5.55 -13.08 -10.67
N LYS A 35 6.67 -12.54 -11.17
CA LYS A 35 7.74 -12.01 -10.30
C LYS A 35 7.32 -10.64 -9.76
N MET A 36 6.95 -10.60 -8.49
CA MET A 36 6.40 -9.40 -7.84
C MET A 36 6.78 -9.35 -6.36
N HIS A 37 6.64 -8.18 -5.74
CA HIS A 37 6.54 -8.13 -4.29
C HIS A 37 5.22 -8.76 -3.89
N THR A 38 5.26 -9.68 -2.92
CA THR A 38 4.09 -10.42 -2.46
C THR A 38 4.12 -10.61 -0.95
N LEU A 39 2.95 -10.55 -0.32
CA LEU A 39 2.69 -11.03 1.03
C LEU A 39 2.34 -12.53 1.05
N GLY A 40 2.26 -13.14 -0.13
CA GLY A 40 1.79 -14.50 -0.43
C GLY A 40 0.32 -14.52 -0.86
N HIS A 41 -0.03 -15.29 -1.90
CA HIS A 41 -1.39 -15.36 -2.45
C HIS A 41 -2.45 -15.90 -1.47
N ASP A 42 -2.04 -16.47 -0.34
CA ASP A 42 -2.95 -16.90 0.73
C ASP A 42 -3.05 -15.88 1.90
N PHE A 43 -2.43 -14.72 1.74
CA PHE A 43 -2.58 -13.58 2.64
C PHE A 43 -4.06 -13.22 2.80
N VAL A 44 -4.44 -12.97 4.06
CA VAL A 44 -5.77 -12.46 4.40
C VAL A 44 -5.59 -11.12 5.13
N PRO A 45 -6.14 -10.02 4.57
CA PRO A 45 -6.13 -8.72 5.23
C PRO A 45 -6.82 -8.77 6.59
N ALA A 46 -6.35 -7.96 7.54
CA ALA A 46 -7.00 -7.85 8.84
C ALA A 46 -8.43 -7.29 8.69
N PRO A 47 -9.44 -7.83 9.38
CA PRO A 47 -10.84 -7.41 9.25
C PRO A 47 -11.09 -5.98 9.76
N ILE A 48 -10.17 -5.45 10.55
CA ILE A 48 -10.16 -4.08 11.09
C ILE A 48 -9.61 -3.03 10.10
N HIS A 49 -9.17 -3.47 8.91
CA HIS A 49 -8.60 -2.58 7.91
C HIS A 49 -9.69 -2.00 7.01
N ALA A 50 -9.86 -0.67 7.07
CA ALA A 50 -10.85 0.07 6.30
C ALA A 50 -10.23 0.94 5.19
N GLY A 51 -8.90 0.92 5.05
CA GLY A 51 -8.16 1.75 4.09
C GLY A 51 -8.15 1.24 2.64
N GLY A 52 -8.87 0.16 2.31
CA GLY A 52 -8.79 -0.45 0.97
C GLY A 52 -7.42 -1.11 0.71
N LEU A 53 -6.92 -1.12 -0.53
CA LEU A 53 -5.57 -1.63 -0.88
C LEU A 53 -5.21 -2.98 -0.22
N ARG A 54 -6.07 -3.98 -0.42
CA ARG A 54 -6.01 -5.29 0.27
C ARG A 54 -5.30 -6.39 -0.51
N TYR A 55 -4.82 -6.07 -1.70
CA TYR A 55 -4.27 -7.06 -2.62
C TYR A 55 -2.85 -7.46 -2.21
N HIS A 56 -2.56 -8.76 -2.23
CA HIS A 56 -1.35 -9.34 -1.62
C HIS A 56 -0.07 -9.10 -2.42
N GLY A 57 -0.20 -8.80 -3.71
CA GLY A 57 0.91 -8.57 -4.63
C GLY A 57 0.80 -7.21 -5.31
N ASP A 58 1.79 -6.87 -6.12
CA ASP A 58 1.77 -5.65 -6.94
C ASP A 58 2.20 -5.95 -8.38
N ALA A 59 1.93 -5.01 -9.30
CA ALA A 59 2.27 -5.18 -10.70
C ALA A 59 3.78 -5.47 -10.87
N PRO A 60 4.20 -6.53 -11.60
CA PRO A 60 5.61 -6.90 -11.75
C PRO A 60 6.54 -5.76 -12.19
N THR A 61 6.06 -4.90 -13.07
CA THR A 61 6.80 -3.72 -13.55
C THR A 61 7.01 -2.68 -12.43
N LEU A 62 6.00 -2.42 -11.60
CA LEU A 62 6.14 -1.54 -10.44
C LEU A 62 7.10 -2.17 -9.41
N CYS A 63 6.95 -3.46 -9.13
CA CYS A 63 7.82 -4.17 -8.20
C CYS A 63 9.29 -4.13 -8.64
N LEU A 64 9.56 -4.31 -9.94
CA LEU A 64 10.90 -4.15 -10.49
C LEU A 64 11.43 -2.73 -10.26
N LEU A 65 10.65 -1.69 -10.55
CA LEU A 65 11.08 -0.31 -10.33
C LEU A 65 11.34 0.02 -8.85
N VAL A 66 10.59 -0.60 -7.93
CA VAL A 66 10.84 -0.50 -6.48
C VAL A 66 12.12 -1.24 -6.10
N ASN A 67 12.32 -2.47 -6.62
CA ASN A 67 13.50 -3.28 -6.36
C ASN A 67 14.79 -2.60 -6.86
N GLU A 68 14.75 -1.98 -8.04
CA GLU A 68 15.86 -1.18 -8.60
C GLU A 68 16.00 0.20 -7.95
N GLY A 69 15.14 0.55 -6.98
CA GLY A 69 15.20 1.78 -6.22
C GLY A 69 14.80 3.05 -7.00
N ILE A 70 14.24 2.91 -8.20
CA ILE A 70 13.74 3.99 -9.07
C ILE A 70 12.46 4.60 -8.47
N VAL A 71 11.57 3.75 -7.95
CA VAL A 71 10.38 4.14 -7.19
C VAL A 71 10.62 3.86 -5.71
N LYS A 72 10.25 4.78 -4.83
CA LYS A 72 10.31 4.57 -3.37
C LYS A 72 8.92 4.16 -2.86
N ALA A 73 8.85 3.07 -2.10
CA ALA A 73 7.62 2.66 -1.43
C ALA A 73 7.52 3.28 -0.02
N ARG A 74 6.30 3.60 0.42
CA ARG A 74 5.99 4.04 1.79
C ARG A 74 4.69 3.40 2.26
N ALA A 75 4.69 2.89 3.48
CA ALA A 75 3.49 2.38 4.13
C ALA A 75 2.98 3.38 5.18
N TYR A 76 1.67 3.56 5.25
CA TYR A 76 1.02 4.46 6.21
C TYR A 76 -0.03 3.74 7.05
N ILE A 77 -0.15 4.16 8.32
CA ILE A 77 -1.17 3.69 9.24
C ILE A 77 -2.52 4.27 8.82
N GLN A 78 -3.58 3.45 8.81
CA GLN A 78 -4.90 3.88 8.32
C GLN A 78 -5.45 5.13 9.03
N THR A 79 -5.20 5.31 10.33
CA THR A 79 -5.67 6.50 11.05
C THR A 79 -5.03 7.78 10.52
N GLU A 80 -3.73 7.77 10.22
CA GLU A 80 -3.04 8.91 9.62
C GLU A 80 -3.51 9.19 8.19
N VAL A 81 -3.89 8.14 7.46
CA VAL A 81 -4.47 8.25 6.11
C VAL A 81 -5.83 8.93 6.16
N PHE A 82 -6.68 8.57 7.12
CA PHE A 82 -7.98 9.23 7.29
C PHE A 82 -7.86 10.66 7.81
N GLU A 83 -6.89 10.96 8.68
CA GLU A 83 -6.57 12.34 9.09
C GLU A 83 -6.16 13.20 7.87
N ALA A 84 -5.31 12.64 7.00
CA ALA A 84 -4.93 13.29 5.74
C ALA A 84 -6.13 13.48 4.80
N ALA A 85 -7.02 12.50 4.70
CA ALA A 85 -8.22 12.59 3.89
C ALA A 85 -9.19 13.66 4.41
N GLU A 86 -9.36 13.76 5.73
CA GLU A 86 -10.18 14.79 6.36
C GLU A 86 -9.61 16.18 6.08
N LEU A 87 -8.30 16.38 6.25
CA LEU A 87 -7.64 17.63 5.94
C LEU A 87 -7.83 18.03 4.48
N PHE A 88 -7.61 17.09 3.55
CA PHE A 88 -7.79 17.32 2.12
C PHE A 88 -9.25 17.67 1.79
N THR A 89 -10.22 16.95 2.36
CA THR A 89 -11.65 17.23 2.16
C THR A 89 -12.01 18.63 2.64
N ARG A 90 -11.50 19.05 3.81
CA ARG A 90 -11.75 20.39 4.36
C ARG A 90 -11.12 21.51 3.52
N ALA A 91 -9.96 21.24 2.91
CA ALA A 91 -9.24 22.21 2.09
C ALA A 91 -9.79 22.32 0.66
N GLU A 92 -10.07 21.17 0.02
CA GLU A 92 -10.37 21.08 -1.42
C GLU A 92 -11.85 20.79 -1.71
N GLY A 93 -12.65 20.43 -0.71
CA GLY A 93 -14.07 20.12 -0.87
C GLY A 93 -14.38 18.78 -1.55
N VAL A 94 -13.37 17.93 -1.75
CA VAL A 94 -13.51 16.61 -2.41
C VAL A 94 -13.32 15.49 -1.41
N VAL A 95 -14.32 14.63 -1.29
CA VAL A 95 -14.24 13.40 -0.50
C VAL A 95 -13.59 12.30 -1.35
N LEU A 96 -12.34 11.97 -1.04
CA LEU A 96 -11.59 10.90 -1.71
C LEU A 96 -11.99 9.52 -1.21
N ALA A 97 -11.74 8.48 -2.00
CA ALA A 97 -11.79 7.11 -1.48
C ALA A 97 -10.62 6.87 -0.48
N PRO A 98 -10.71 5.88 0.42
CA PRO A 98 -9.61 5.55 1.33
C PRO A 98 -8.30 5.18 0.60
N GLU A 99 -8.38 4.59 -0.58
CA GLU A 99 -7.21 4.20 -1.38
C GLU A 99 -6.34 5.41 -1.81
N PRO A 100 -6.86 6.41 -2.55
CA PRO A 100 -6.07 7.60 -2.92
C PRO A 100 -5.68 8.48 -1.74
N ALA A 101 -6.34 8.36 -0.59
CA ALA A 101 -5.92 9.06 0.63
C ALA A 101 -4.50 8.68 1.09
N HIS A 102 -4.03 7.47 0.78
CA HIS A 102 -2.64 7.06 1.04
C HIS A 102 -1.64 7.93 0.27
N ALA A 103 -1.96 8.29 -0.98
CA ALA A 103 -1.14 9.21 -1.76
C ALA A 103 -1.22 10.63 -1.21
N VAL A 104 -2.42 11.08 -0.79
CA VAL A 104 -2.59 12.40 -0.14
C VAL A 104 -1.75 12.52 1.13
N LYS A 105 -1.67 11.49 1.96
CA LYS A 105 -0.78 11.49 3.14
C LYS A 105 0.67 11.75 2.73
N ALA A 106 1.18 11.09 1.69
CA ALA A 106 2.52 11.35 1.17
C ALA A 106 2.68 12.77 0.58
N VAL A 107 1.66 13.29 -0.10
CA VAL A 107 1.66 14.67 -0.61
C VAL A 107 1.80 15.67 0.53
N ILE A 108 1.02 15.51 1.60
CA ILE A 108 1.09 16.37 2.79
C ILE A 108 2.48 16.28 3.43
N ASP A 109 3.05 15.08 3.59
CA ASP A 109 4.39 14.90 4.14
C ASP A 109 5.46 15.61 3.30
N GLU A 110 5.39 15.50 1.97
CA GLU A 110 6.34 16.18 1.08
C GLU A 110 6.12 17.70 1.07
N ALA A 111 4.88 18.18 1.19
CA ALA A 111 4.58 19.61 1.31
C ALA A 111 5.11 20.20 2.61
N LEU A 112 4.97 19.48 3.73
CA LEU A 112 5.53 19.88 5.02
C LEU A 112 7.06 19.92 4.99
N LYS A 113 7.72 18.94 4.35
CA LYS A 113 9.17 19.00 4.12
C LYS A 113 9.58 20.23 3.30
N CYS A 114 8.83 20.57 2.26
CA CYS A 114 9.09 21.78 1.47
C CYS A 114 8.95 23.05 2.31
N LYS A 115 7.99 23.10 3.23
CA LYS A 115 7.85 24.19 4.21
C LYS A 115 9.05 24.28 5.15
N GLU A 116 9.55 23.15 5.65
CA GLU A 116 10.71 23.10 6.55
C GLU A 116 12.01 23.50 5.86
N THR A 117 12.22 23.05 4.62
CA THR A 117 13.46 23.33 3.87
C THR A 117 13.43 24.66 3.10
N GLY A 118 12.25 25.25 2.92
CA GLY A 118 12.03 26.42 2.07
C GLY A 118 12.14 26.12 0.56
N GLU A 119 12.22 24.84 0.17
CA GLU A 119 12.29 24.45 -1.24
C GLU A 119 10.90 24.47 -1.89
N SER A 120 10.77 25.15 -3.03
CA SER A 120 9.55 25.06 -3.84
C SER A 120 9.59 23.83 -4.75
N LYS A 121 8.58 22.97 -4.67
CA LYS A 121 8.42 21.78 -5.52
C LYS A 121 6.99 21.67 -6.06
N THR A 122 6.86 21.14 -7.27
CA THR A 122 5.58 20.67 -7.80
C THR A 122 5.39 19.21 -7.38
N ILE A 123 4.27 18.92 -6.71
CA ILE A 123 3.90 17.58 -6.29
C ILE A 123 2.65 17.18 -7.09
N PHE A 124 2.72 16.06 -7.79
CA PHE A 124 1.60 15.48 -8.52
C PHE A 124 1.21 14.15 -7.86
N PHE A 125 -0.09 13.92 -7.70
CA PHE A 125 -0.63 12.67 -7.16
C PHE A 125 -1.85 12.21 -7.94
N LEU A 126 -2.19 10.93 -7.81
CA LEU A 126 -3.30 10.30 -8.51
C LEU A 126 -4.52 10.18 -7.57
N GLY A 127 -5.52 11.03 -7.77
CA GLY A 127 -6.83 10.90 -7.12
C GLY A 127 -7.70 9.86 -7.83
N CYS A 128 -7.42 8.57 -7.61
CA CYS A 128 -8.00 7.48 -8.41
C CYS A 128 -9.50 7.22 -8.18
N GLY A 129 -10.13 7.82 -7.17
CA GLY A 129 -11.55 7.62 -6.88
C GLY A 129 -12.08 8.54 -5.78
N HIS A 130 -13.41 8.64 -5.70
CA HIS A 130 -14.13 9.40 -4.67
C HIS A 130 -14.65 8.47 -3.56
N GLY A 131 -14.86 9.00 -2.36
CA GLY A 131 -15.24 8.20 -1.18
C GLY A 131 -16.72 8.06 -0.93
N HIS A 132 -17.61 8.55 -1.80
CA HIS A 132 -19.07 8.57 -1.55
C HIS A 132 -19.69 7.21 -1.18
N PHE A 133 -19.05 6.09 -1.56
CA PHE A 133 -19.50 4.74 -1.22
C PHE A 133 -18.69 4.09 -0.09
N ASP A 134 -17.71 4.80 0.46
CA ASP A 134 -16.82 4.38 1.54
C ASP A 134 -17.14 5.11 2.85
N MET A 135 -18.33 5.74 2.93
CA MET A 135 -18.76 6.57 4.07
C MET A 135 -18.73 5.80 5.40
N LYS A 136 -18.88 4.48 5.38
CA LYS A 136 -18.75 3.66 6.58
C LYS A 136 -17.33 3.70 7.17
N ALA A 137 -16.31 3.67 6.32
CA ALA A 137 -14.92 3.78 6.77
C ALA A 137 -14.63 5.15 7.38
N TYR A 138 -15.19 6.21 6.77
CA TYR A 138 -15.13 7.57 7.33
C TYR A 138 -15.89 7.71 8.65
N GLU A 139 -17.09 7.13 8.77
CA GLU A 139 -17.85 7.08 10.02
C GLU A 139 -17.04 6.39 11.11
N ASP A 140 -16.48 5.21 10.84
CA ASP A 140 -15.68 4.47 11.80
C ASP A 140 -14.42 5.24 12.22
N PHE A 141 -13.80 6.02 11.32
CA PHE A 141 -12.71 6.93 11.66
C PHE A 141 -13.17 8.05 12.60
N LEU A 142 -14.25 8.77 12.23
CA LEU A 142 -14.77 9.90 13.00
C LEU A 142 -15.25 9.47 14.40
N GLU A 143 -15.79 8.27 14.52
CA GLU A 143 -16.19 7.64 15.78
C GLU A 143 -15.01 7.01 16.54
N LYS A 144 -13.78 7.13 16.04
CA LYS A 144 -12.54 6.59 16.63
C LYS A 144 -12.57 5.08 16.83
N LYS A 145 -13.24 4.36 15.94
CA LYS A 145 -13.34 2.89 15.92
C LYS A 145 -12.19 2.24 15.15
N LEU A 146 -11.51 2.97 14.27
CA LEU A 146 -10.40 2.44 13.49
C LEU A 146 -9.13 2.31 14.36
N PRO A 147 -8.59 1.10 14.55
CA PRO A 147 -7.33 0.91 15.25
C PRO A 147 -6.13 1.22 14.34
N ALA A 148 -5.05 1.74 14.92
CA ALA A 148 -3.75 1.69 14.26
C ALA A 148 -3.32 0.22 14.14
N TYR A 149 -2.93 -0.21 12.94
CA TYR A 149 -2.58 -1.60 12.69
C TYR A 149 -1.41 -1.72 11.71
N GLU A 150 -0.45 -2.55 12.09
CA GLU A 150 0.62 -3.01 11.22
C GLU A 150 0.51 -4.51 11.03
N TYR A 151 0.65 -4.95 9.79
CA TYR A 151 0.67 -6.38 9.51
C TYR A 151 1.95 -7.01 10.08
N PRO A 152 1.84 -8.11 10.87
CA PRO A 152 3.00 -8.75 11.49
C PRO A 152 3.97 -9.31 10.46
N LYS A 153 5.27 -9.13 10.69
CA LYS A 153 6.32 -9.65 9.81
C LYS A 153 6.31 -11.19 9.78
N GLU A 154 6.02 -11.80 10.92
CA GLU A 154 5.95 -13.24 11.11
C GLU A 154 4.82 -13.85 10.26
N ALA A 155 3.71 -13.13 10.08
CA ALA A 155 2.60 -13.58 9.24
C ALA A 155 2.99 -13.60 7.75
N VAL A 156 3.74 -12.61 7.29
CA VAL A 156 4.34 -12.60 5.94
C VAL A 156 5.28 -13.78 5.77
N GLU A 157 6.22 -13.98 6.70
CA GLU A 157 7.18 -15.08 6.64
C GLU A 157 6.50 -16.46 6.60
N GLN A 158 5.44 -16.65 7.37
CA GLN A 158 4.65 -17.88 7.36
C GLN A 158 3.94 -18.11 6.01
N SER A 159 3.35 -17.07 5.42
CA SER A 159 2.70 -17.16 4.11
C SER A 159 3.72 -17.49 3.01
N ILE A 160 4.86 -16.80 3.01
CA ILE A 160 5.95 -17.06 2.07
C ILE A 160 6.54 -18.46 2.26
N LYS A 161 6.63 -18.96 3.50
CA LYS A 161 7.06 -20.34 3.76
C LYS A 161 6.11 -21.35 3.09
N ARG A 162 4.80 -21.18 3.22
CA ARG A 162 3.80 -22.05 2.56
C ARG A 162 3.91 -21.98 1.04
N LEU A 163 4.13 -20.79 0.47
CA LEU A 163 4.38 -20.63 -0.96
C LEU A 163 5.60 -21.42 -1.42
N LYS A 164 6.71 -21.35 -0.69
CA LYS A 164 7.94 -22.10 -1.00
C LYS A 164 7.80 -23.60 -0.79
N GLU A 165 7.00 -24.03 0.18
CA GLU A 165 6.67 -25.45 0.35
C GLU A 165 5.84 -25.98 -0.83
N LEU A 166 4.92 -25.16 -1.36
CA LEU A 166 4.14 -25.49 -2.54
C LEU A 166 4.99 -25.52 -3.81
N TYR A 167 5.97 -24.61 -3.93
CA TYR A 167 6.87 -24.50 -5.07
C TYR A 167 8.36 -24.46 -4.63
N PRO A 168 8.95 -25.61 -4.23
CA PRO A 168 10.32 -25.63 -3.68
C PRO A 168 11.41 -25.17 -4.65
N TRP A 169 11.12 -25.22 -5.95
CA TRP A 169 12.04 -24.81 -7.01
C TRP A 169 12.12 -23.30 -7.22
N LEU A 170 11.29 -22.48 -6.55
CA LEU A 170 11.34 -21.02 -6.67
C LEU A 170 12.70 -20.45 -6.28
N ASP A 171 13.34 -21.00 -5.24
CA ASP A 171 14.65 -20.56 -4.76
C ASP A 171 15.81 -21.03 -5.68
N THR A 172 15.52 -21.88 -6.67
CA THR A 172 16.51 -22.33 -7.67
C THR A 172 16.49 -21.50 -8.95
N LEU A 173 15.52 -20.59 -9.09
CA LEU A 173 15.44 -19.74 -10.27
C LEU A 173 16.64 -18.77 -10.31
N PRO A 174 17.25 -18.54 -11.48
CA PRO A 174 18.49 -17.77 -11.57
C PRO A 174 18.32 -16.25 -11.43
N TYR A 175 17.16 -15.78 -10.97
CA TYR A 175 16.78 -14.36 -10.93
C TYR A 175 15.71 -14.07 -9.87
#